data_AF-A0A321LYX9-F1
#
_entry.id   AF-A0A321LYX9-F1
#
_cell.length_a   1.000
_cell.length_b   1.000
_cell.length_c   1.000
_cell.angle_alpha   90.00
_cell.angle_beta   90.00
_cell.angle_gamma   90.00
#
_symmetry.space_group_name_H-M   'P 1'
#
loop_
_entity.id
_entity.type
_entity.pdbx_description
1 polymer ?
#
loop_
_entity_poly.entity_id
_entity_poly.type
_entity_poly.pdbx_seq_one_letter_code
_entity_poly.pdbx_strand_id
1 'polypeptide(L)'
;MKRLLTILFAVMLLTAISASAQTFTGCFAHHPKYIEGKFEVSYSPGCTGHDEPELDPVSSAPGSARDLTWTVVLPTGGSARVSDVGPTFWFGGAVTDPKSVFGQAFVELQFYPDSVVGKCFNDGAFSVSFSPNTFTACSPVFKLNQTGNPSKFLETTAFNAMLEDSANPGNPLIMHAGETITIHYYVTPANDGFHITVTDLNTGHSGTIILNSSSEGPLMPVFDTQQTGNALAWGTVNDTPNSFVWEIGHASIFTGGDAFCVPGQTNCNSYDPASWAGFSPIQIKSVTFGDGSSPKNFAAVSDLGGKAEVAQTCATYGGSFCIYPWFTLGTSGFHYGVDYPDTRKDFGQANQFATTEQCGGPSGANTTFCSTILK
;
A
#
# COMPACT_ATOMS: atom_id res chain seq x y z
N MET A 1 50.86 27.36 52.52
CA MET A 1 50.70 26.94 51.11
C MET A 1 49.26 26.48 50.90
N LYS A 2 48.45 27.32 50.26
CA LYS A 2 47.05 27.04 49.90
C LYS A 2 47.04 26.28 48.56
N ARG A 3 46.32 25.16 48.45
CA ARG A 3 45.92 24.59 47.16
C ARG A 3 44.40 24.58 47.08
N LEU A 4 43.91 25.41 46.17
CA LEU A 4 42.51 25.50 45.73
C LEU A 4 42.21 24.26 44.88
N LEU A 5 41.10 23.57 45.17
CA LEU A 5 40.57 22.49 44.35
C LEU A 5 39.48 23.09 43.44
N THR A 6 39.76 23.19 42.14
CA THR A 6 38.78 23.65 41.15
C THR A 6 38.08 22.42 40.57
N ILE A 7 36.80 22.26 40.88
CA ILE A 7 35.92 21.26 40.27
C ILE A 7 35.34 21.88 39.00
N LEU A 8 35.69 21.34 37.83
CA LEU A 8 35.06 21.66 36.55
C LEU A 8 33.78 20.81 36.42
N PHE A 9 32.61 21.45 36.48
CA PHE A 9 31.36 20.87 36.00
C PHE A 9 31.30 21.05 34.47
N ALA A 10 31.43 19.96 33.72
CA ALA A 10 31.10 19.95 32.30
C ALA A 10 29.58 19.78 32.17
N VAL A 11 28.86 20.88 31.93
CA VAL A 11 27.46 20.83 31.52
C VAL A 11 27.45 20.47 30.03
N MET A 12 27.19 19.20 29.69
CA MET A 12 26.81 18.84 28.33
C MET A 12 25.41 19.40 28.07
N LEU A 13 25.34 20.52 27.35
CA LEU A 13 24.11 20.90 26.67
C LEU A 13 23.84 19.85 25.58
N LEU A 14 22.92 18.92 25.85
CA LEU A 14 22.23 18.20 24.79
C LEU A 14 21.38 19.22 24.04
N THR A 15 21.92 19.78 22.95
CA THR A 15 21.08 20.40 21.93
C THR A 15 20.24 19.29 21.33
N ALA A 16 18.99 19.17 21.79
CA ALA A 16 17.96 18.48 21.04
C ALA A 16 17.89 19.20 19.69
N ILE A 17 18.49 18.59 18.67
CA ILE A 17 18.22 18.98 17.29
C ILE A 17 16.75 18.63 17.12
N SER A 18 15.88 19.63 17.25
CA SER A 18 14.52 19.54 16.76
C SER A 18 14.67 19.17 15.29
N ALA A 19 14.38 17.91 14.95
CA ALA A 19 14.21 17.51 13.56
C ALA A 19 13.20 18.51 12.99
N SER A 20 13.65 19.42 12.13
CA SER A 20 12.72 20.27 11.40
C SER A 20 11.73 19.33 10.74
N ALA A 21 10.42 19.60 10.88
CA ALA A 21 9.39 18.82 10.21
C ALA A 21 9.74 18.72 8.71
N GLN A 22 10.30 17.58 8.32
CA GLN A 22 10.69 17.33 6.95
C GLN A 22 9.39 17.11 6.19
N THR A 23 9.00 18.10 5.41
CA THR A 23 7.87 17.96 4.49
C THR A 23 8.38 17.30 3.21
N PHE A 24 7.78 16.17 2.86
CA PHE A 24 8.01 15.49 1.59
C PHE A 24 6.81 15.73 0.65
N THR A 25 7.06 15.72 -0.66
CA THR A 25 6.03 15.78 -1.69
C THR A 25 6.39 14.79 -2.78
N GLY A 26 5.46 13.92 -3.14
CA GLY A 26 5.67 12.86 -4.12
C GLY A 26 4.35 12.29 -4.61
N CYS A 27 4.41 11.26 -5.45
CA CYS A 27 3.25 10.56 -6.00
C CYS A 27 3.62 9.08 -6.17
N PHE A 28 2.95 8.22 -5.43
CA PHE A 28 3.04 6.77 -5.59
C PHE A 28 1.91 6.33 -6.49
N ALA A 29 2.26 6.01 -7.74
CA ALA A 29 1.36 5.54 -8.77
C ALA A 29 1.29 4.01 -8.77
N HIS A 30 0.22 3.46 -9.35
CA HIS A 30 0.09 2.01 -9.49
C HIS A 30 1.23 1.45 -10.34
N HIS A 31 1.53 0.16 -10.25
CA HIS A 31 2.46 -0.47 -11.19
C HIS A 31 1.71 -1.08 -12.38
N PRO A 32 1.64 -0.37 -13.53
CA PRO A 32 0.88 -0.84 -14.67
C PRO A 32 1.67 -1.91 -15.41
N LYS A 33 0.93 -2.69 -16.19
CA LYS A 33 1.55 -3.59 -17.14
C LYS A 33 2.41 -2.86 -18.16
N TYR A 34 3.55 -3.46 -18.50
CA TYR A 34 4.41 -3.00 -19.59
C TYR A 34 4.71 -4.12 -20.57
N ILE A 35 4.34 -3.93 -21.85
CA ILE A 35 4.72 -4.80 -22.95
C ILE A 35 5.30 -3.95 -24.07
N GLU A 36 6.61 -4.07 -24.31
CA GLU A 36 7.30 -3.31 -25.36
C GLU A 36 6.62 -3.44 -26.73
N GLY A 37 6.39 -2.31 -27.39
CA GLY A 37 5.74 -2.20 -28.69
C GLY A 37 4.25 -2.52 -28.72
N LYS A 38 3.62 -2.86 -27.58
CA LYS A 38 2.19 -3.22 -27.52
C LYS A 38 1.40 -2.42 -26.50
N PHE A 39 1.94 -2.29 -25.29
CA PHE A 39 1.30 -1.66 -24.15
C PHE A 39 2.38 -1.00 -23.28
N GLU A 40 2.82 0.17 -23.69
CA GLU A 40 3.89 0.92 -23.04
C GLU A 40 3.27 2.03 -22.20
N VAL A 41 3.27 1.85 -20.88
CA VAL A 41 2.75 2.85 -19.94
C VAL A 41 3.90 3.70 -19.41
N SER A 42 3.66 4.99 -19.30
CA SER A 42 4.53 5.94 -18.61
C SER A 42 3.76 6.66 -17.52
N TYR A 43 4.44 7.05 -16.45
CA TYR A 43 3.85 7.85 -15.39
C TYR A 43 3.76 9.33 -15.71
N SER A 44 2.81 10.00 -15.08
CA SER A 44 2.80 11.46 -15.01
C SER A 44 4.07 11.99 -14.31
N PRO A 45 4.57 13.18 -14.67
CA PRO A 45 5.79 13.72 -14.09
C PRO A 45 5.74 13.78 -12.54
N GLY A 46 6.74 13.23 -11.88
CA GLY A 46 6.83 13.19 -10.41
C GLY A 46 6.13 12.01 -9.76
N CYS A 47 5.44 11.17 -10.54
CA CYS A 47 4.89 9.91 -10.08
C CYS A 47 5.84 8.75 -10.37
N THR A 48 5.82 7.79 -9.46
CA THR A 48 6.59 6.55 -9.48
C THR A 48 5.70 5.43 -8.98
N GLY A 49 5.72 4.29 -9.64
CA GLY A 49 5.21 3.04 -9.06
C GLY A 49 6.34 2.03 -8.98
N HIS A 50 6.21 1.06 -8.07
CA HIS A 50 7.19 0.00 -7.91
C HIS A 50 6.54 -1.35 -7.64
N ASP A 51 6.83 -1.97 -6.50
CA ASP A 51 6.58 -3.38 -6.22
C ASP A 51 5.49 -3.50 -5.18
N GLU A 52 4.41 -4.15 -5.58
CA GLU A 52 3.10 -4.16 -4.92
C GLU A 52 2.65 -5.60 -4.59
N PRO A 53 3.25 -6.25 -3.59
CA PRO A 53 2.81 -7.54 -3.08
C PRO A 53 1.45 -7.42 -2.37
N GLU A 54 0.53 -8.30 -2.77
CA GLU A 54 -0.89 -8.21 -2.41
C GLU A 54 -1.39 -9.39 -1.59
N LEU A 55 -2.35 -9.10 -0.70
CA LEU A 55 -3.16 -10.07 0.01
C LEU A 55 -4.64 -9.89 -0.35
N ASP A 56 -5.19 -10.94 -0.95
CA ASP A 56 -6.52 -10.99 -1.54
C ASP A 56 -7.50 -11.79 -0.65
N PRO A 57 -8.56 -11.21 -0.07
CA PRO A 57 -9.63 -11.99 0.54
C PRO A 57 -10.51 -12.60 -0.55
N VAL A 58 -10.65 -13.93 -0.63
CA VAL A 58 -11.40 -14.56 -1.75
C VAL A 58 -12.83 -14.91 -1.37
N SER A 59 -13.80 -14.44 -2.17
CA SER A 59 -15.22 -14.77 -2.05
C SER A 59 -15.96 -14.79 -3.39
N SER A 60 -16.87 -15.76 -3.52
CA SER A 60 -17.81 -15.86 -4.65
C SER A 60 -19.22 -15.37 -4.30
N ALA A 61 -19.42 -14.86 -3.09
CA ALA A 61 -20.71 -14.33 -2.66
C ALA A 61 -21.07 -13.09 -3.52
N PRO A 62 -22.31 -12.98 -4.02
CA PRO A 62 -22.77 -11.77 -4.71
C PRO A 62 -22.55 -10.52 -3.86
N GLY A 63 -22.08 -9.44 -4.49
CA GLY A 63 -21.77 -8.17 -3.82
C GLY A 63 -20.51 -8.16 -2.94
N SER A 64 -19.75 -9.26 -2.84
CA SER A 64 -18.54 -9.34 -1.99
C SER A 64 -17.42 -8.37 -2.38
N ALA A 65 -17.39 -7.88 -3.63
CA ALA A 65 -16.45 -6.83 -4.05
C ALA A 65 -17.02 -5.40 -3.90
N ARG A 66 -18.30 -5.28 -3.55
CA ARG A 66 -19.03 -4.01 -3.48
C ARG A 66 -19.29 -3.54 -2.06
N ASP A 67 -19.14 -4.42 -1.09
CA ASP A 67 -19.31 -4.15 0.33
C ASP A 67 -18.38 -5.09 1.12
N LEU A 68 -17.30 -4.54 1.65
CA LEU A 68 -16.33 -5.27 2.46
C LEU A 68 -15.65 -4.37 3.49
N THR A 69 -15.43 -4.92 4.68
CA THR A 69 -14.76 -4.23 5.78
C THR A 69 -13.50 -4.98 6.19
N TRP A 70 -12.37 -4.30 6.15
CA TRP A 70 -11.13 -4.74 6.77
C TRP A 70 -11.11 -4.30 8.23
N THR A 71 -10.62 -5.14 9.12
CA THR A 71 -10.27 -4.76 10.50
C THR A 71 -8.80 -5.01 10.70
N VAL A 72 -8.05 -3.95 11.03
CA VAL A 72 -6.59 -4.01 11.10
C VAL A 72 -6.07 -3.31 12.34
N VAL A 73 -4.97 -3.81 12.90
CA VAL A 73 -4.18 -3.06 13.89
C VAL A 73 -2.99 -2.46 13.15
N LEU A 74 -2.82 -1.15 13.29
CA LEU A 74 -1.73 -0.41 12.64
C LEU A 74 -0.38 -0.86 13.21
N PRO A 75 0.66 -0.98 12.36
CA PRO A 75 1.99 -1.37 12.81
C PRO A 75 2.53 -0.38 13.84
N THR A 76 3.37 -0.88 14.75
CA THR A 76 3.98 -0.06 15.80
C THR A 76 5.48 -0.07 15.65
N GLY A 77 6.09 1.12 15.60
CA GLY A 77 7.54 1.27 15.48
C GLY A 77 8.31 0.56 16.61
N GLY A 78 9.62 0.43 16.41
CA GLY A 78 10.51 -0.18 17.40
C GLY A 78 11.95 0.26 17.20
N SER A 79 12.85 -0.69 16.99
CA SER A 79 14.23 -0.39 16.58
C SER A 79 14.33 0.09 15.14
N ALA A 80 13.31 -0.17 14.32
CA ALA A 80 13.12 0.38 12.98
C ALA A 80 11.81 1.17 12.91
N ARG A 81 11.70 2.10 11.96
CA ARG A 81 10.45 2.82 11.67
C ARG A 81 9.65 2.04 10.64
N VAL A 82 8.33 2.22 10.64
CA VAL A 82 7.47 1.57 9.64
C VAL A 82 7.75 2.18 8.26
N SER A 83 7.92 3.50 8.20
CA SER A 83 8.33 4.25 7.00
C SER A 83 9.72 3.91 6.46
N ASP A 84 10.49 3.04 7.13
CA ASP A 84 11.78 2.58 6.60
C ASP A 84 11.59 1.49 5.55
N VAL A 85 10.59 0.61 5.67
CA VAL A 85 10.41 -0.58 4.82
C VAL A 85 9.38 -0.41 3.71
N GLY A 86 8.79 0.77 3.59
CA GLY A 86 7.84 1.13 2.54
C GLY A 86 7.31 2.53 2.77
N PRO A 87 7.13 3.33 1.72
CA PRO A 87 6.68 4.71 1.86
C PRO A 87 5.17 4.80 2.10
N THR A 88 4.42 3.77 1.73
CA THR A 88 2.99 3.60 2.03
C THR A 88 2.60 2.11 1.97
N PHE A 89 1.41 1.82 2.48
CA PHE A 89 0.65 0.61 2.19
C PHE A 89 -0.78 1.04 1.91
N TRP A 90 -1.54 0.24 1.18
CA TRP A 90 -2.87 0.63 0.76
C TRP A 90 -3.89 -0.49 0.78
N PHE A 91 -5.15 -0.08 0.80
CA PHE A 91 -6.31 -0.94 0.55
C PHE A 91 -7.02 -0.37 -0.65
N GLY A 92 -7.29 -1.18 -1.66
CA GLY A 92 -7.59 -0.61 -2.97
C GLY A 92 -8.06 -1.64 -3.97
N GLY A 93 -8.53 -1.18 -5.11
CA GLY A 93 -9.22 -2.04 -6.06
C GLY A 93 -9.65 -1.39 -7.36
N ALA A 94 -10.14 -2.21 -8.29
CA ALA A 94 -10.58 -1.75 -9.60
C ALA A 94 -11.94 -0.99 -9.51
N VAL A 95 -11.96 0.24 -10.02
CA VAL A 95 -13.16 1.08 -10.15
C VAL A 95 -13.46 1.45 -11.60
N THR A 96 -14.69 1.80 -11.92
CA THR A 96 -15.13 2.16 -13.25
C THR A 96 -14.67 3.58 -13.59
N ASP A 97 -14.05 3.76 -14.75
CA ASP A 97 -13.85 5.07 -15.37
C ASP A 97 -14.06 4.92 -16.89
N PRO A 98 -15.20 5.37 -17.45
CA PRO A 98 -15.49 5.28 -18.87
C PRO A 98 -14.49 5.98 -19.79
N LYS A 99 -13.65 6.87 -19.26
CA LYS A 99 -12.63 7.60 -20.03
C LYS A 99 -11.24 6.98 -19.92
N SER A 100 -11.06 6.00 -19.06
CA SER A 100 -9.82 5.22 -18.95
C SER A 100 -9.80 4.06 -19.95
N VAL A 101 -8.61 3.55 -20.24
CA VAL A 101 -8.44 2.29 -20.98
C VAL A 101 -9.23 1.17 -20.28
N PHE A 102 -9.92 0.35 -21.08
CA PHE A 102 -10.83 -0.72 -20.63
C PHE A 102 -12.04 -0.26 -19.80
N GLY A 103 -12.28 1.05 -19.66
CA GLY A 103 -13.35 1.57 -18.80
C GLY A 103 -13.03 1.40 -17.30
N GLN A 104 -11.75 1.20 -16.94
CA GLN A 104 -11.32 0.89 -15.58
C GLN A 104 -10.22 1.83 -15.10
N ALA A 105 -10.31 2.21 -13.84
CA ALA A 105 -9.30 2.89 -13.06
C ALA A 105 -9.02 2.08 -11.79
N PHE A 106 -8.06 2.49 -10.97
CA PHE A 106 -7.65 1.76 -9.78
C PHE A 106 -7.56 2.70 -8.59
N VAL A 107 -8.31 2.42 -7.52
CA VAL A 107 -8.26 3.21 -6.28
C VAL A 107 -7.28 2.62 -5.31
N GLU A 108 -6.50 3.46 -4.66
CA GLU A 108 -5.65 3.09 -3.53
C GLU A 108 -6.00 4.01 -2.37
N LEU A 109 -6.41 3.47 -1.22
CA LEU A 109 -6.41 4.22 0.04
C LEU A 109 -5.02 4.06 0.66
N GLN A 110 -4.12 5.00 0.31
CA GLN A 110 -2.72 5.01 0.73
C GLN A 110 -2.58 5.55 2.14
N PHE A 111 -2.10 4.72 3.07
CA PHE A 111 -1.73 5.11 4.43
C PHE A 111 -0.24 5.44 4.48
N TYR A 112 0.10 6.63 4.95
CA TYR A 112 1.49 7.06 5.09
C TYR A 112 1.97 6.81 6.53
N PRO A 113 2.87 5.84 6.76
CA PRO A 113 3.45 5.61 8.07
C PRO A 113 4.33 6.77 8.52
N ASP A 114 4.38 6.98 9.83
CA ASP A 114 5.19 8.02 10.49
C ASP A 114 4.96 9.43 9.91
N SER A 115 3.71 9.75 9.53
CA SER A 115 3.41 10.91 8.70
C SER A 115 2.06 11.56 9.03
N VAL A 116 2.03 12.89 8.92
CA VAL A 116 0.79 13.67 8.83
C VAL A 116 0.68 14.29 7.44
N VAL A 117 -0.37 13.92 6.71
CA VAL A 117 -0.73 14.53 5.42
C VAL A 117 -1.07 16.00 5.63
N GLY A 118 -0.38 16.87 4.90
CA GLY A 118 -0.73 18.29 4.78
C GLY A 118 -1.69 18.56 3.63
N LYS A 119 -1.60 17.76 2.55
CA LYS A 119 -2.46 17.90 1.36
C LYS A 119 -2.38 16.67 0.45
N CYS A 120 -3.50 16.31 -0.16
CA CYS A 120 -3.58 15.44 -1.35
C CYS A 120 -3.93 16.32 -2.56
N PHE A 121 -3.14 16.24 -3.62
CA PHE A 121 -3.27 17.04 -4.84
C PHE A 121 -4.04 16.26 -5.91
N ASN A 122 -4.76 16.97 -6.78
CA ASN A 122 -5.63 16.36 -7.79
C ASN A 122 -4.90 15.51 -8.84
N ASP A 123 -3.59 15.67 -8.96
CA ASP A 123 -2.70 14.90 -9.84
C ASP A 123 -2.14 13.64 -9.18
N GLY A 124 -2.72 13.22 -8.04
CA GLY A 124 -2.31 12.03 -7.29
C GLY A 124 -1.18 12.28 -6.32
N ALA A 125 -0.49 13.42 -6.43
CA ALA A 125 0.58 13.77 -5.50
C ALA A 125 0.04 14.03 -4.09
N PHE A 126 0.92 13.95 -3.11
CA PHE A 126 0.63 14.24 -1.71
C PHE A 126 1.75 15.08 -1.10
N SER A 127 1.47 15.67 0.06
CA SER A 127 2.50 16.24 0.93
C SER A 127 2.31 15.72 2.35
N VAL A 128 3.40 15.29 2.96
CA VAL A 128 3.42 14.74 4.32
C VAL A 128 4.54 15.35 5.13
N SER A 129 4.33 15.49 6.43
CA SER A 129 5.39 15.86 7.38
C SER A 129 5.65 14.72 8.35
N PHE A 130 6.92 14.48 8.66
CA PHE A 130 7.32 13.43 9.59
C PHE A 130 6.64 13.58 10.97
N SER A 131 5.98 12.51 11.42
CA SER A 131 5.35 12.39 12.73
C SER A 131 5.44 10.91 13.17
N PRO A 132 6.42 10.53 13.99
CA PRO A 132 6.63 9.13 14.37
C PRO A 132 5.36 8.47 14.92
N ASN A 133 5.10 7.22 14.54
CA ASN A 133 3.96 6.43 15.00
C ASN A 133 2.58 7.07 14.70
N THR A 134 2.50 7.94 13.69
CA THR A 134 1.25 8.51 13.18
C THR A 134 0.98 8.01 11.76
N PHE A 135 -0.29 7.80 11.45
CA PHE A 135 -0.78 7.40 10.14
C PHE A 135 -1.88 8.36 9.70
N THR A 136 -1.79 8.78 8.45
CA THR A 136 -2.80 9.58 7.74
C THR A 136 -2.88 9.08 6.31
N ALA A 137 -3.94 9.42 5.58
CA ALA A 137 -4.18 8.82 4.27
C ALA A 137 -4.63 9.81 3.19
N CYS A 138 -4.21 9.52 1.96
CA CYS A 138 -4.81 10.01 0.72
C CYS A 138 -5.47 8.85 -0.01
N SER A 139 -6.40 9.14 -0.92
CA SER A 139 -6.99 8.11 -1.79
C SER A 139 -6.94 8.52 -3.26
N PRO A 140 -5.79 8.35 -3.93
CA PRO A 140 -5.71 8.53 -5.38
C PRO A 140 -6.48 7.42 -6.11
N VAL A 141 -6.99 7.78 -7.28
CA VAL A 141 -7.51 6.85 -8.29
C VAL A 141 -6.71 7.05 -9.56
N PHE A 142 -5.97 6.02 -9.98
CA PHE A 142 -5.14 6.04 -11.18
C PHE A 142 -5.87 5.49 -12.39
N LYS A 143 -5.60 6.10 -13.54
CA LYS A 143 -6.21 5.74 -14.81
C LYS A 143 -5.22 5.83 -15.94
N LEU A 144 -5.47 5.08 -17.01
CA LEU A 144 -4.67 5.15 -18.22
C LEU A 144 -5.38 5.94 -19.30
N ASN A 145 -4.66 6.91 -19.87
CA ASN A 145 -5.08 7.60 -21.09
C ASN A 145 -4.22 7.14 -22.25
N GLN A 146 -4.86 6.79 -23.37
CA GLN A 146 -4.13 6.56 -24.61
C GLN A 146 -3.50 7.88 -25.10
N THR A 147 -2.24 7.83 -25.47
CA THR A 147 -1.55 8.98 -26.07
C THR A 147 -1.90 9.08 -27.57
N GLY A 148 -1.24 10.00 -28.29
CA GLY A 148 -1.32 10.05 -29.75
C GLY A 148 -0.77 8.80 -30.47
N ASN A 149 -0.13 7.87 -29.75
CA ASN A 149 0.34 6.60 -30.26
C ASN A 149 -0.52 5.44 -29.69
N PRO A 150 -1.08 4.54 -30.53
CA PRO A 150 -1.95 3.44 -30.09
C PRO A 150 -1.35 2.45 -29.08
N SER A 151 -0.02 2.34 -29.02
CA SER A 151 0.68 1.42 -28.11
C SER A 151 1.24 2.11 -26.88
N LYS A 152 1.04 3.43 -26.72
CA LYS A 152 1.59 4.22 -25.62
C LYS A 152 0.48 4.86 -24.79
N PHE A 153 0.60 4.72 -23.48
CA PHE A 153 -0.38 5.18 -22.50
C PHE A 153 0.30 6.03 -21.44
N LEU A 154 -0.43 7.00 -20.92
CA LEU A 154 0.00 7.83 -19.79
C LEU A 154 -0.89 7.50 -18.60
N GLU A 155 -0.27 7.10 -17.50
CA GLU A 155 -0.95 7.00 -16.22
C GLU A 155 -1.13 8.38 -15.61
N THR A 156 -2.38 8.68 -15.26
CA THR A 156 -2.82 9.96 -14.69
C THR A 156 -3.80 9.69 -13.57
N THR A 157 -4.16 10.73 -12.83
CA THR A 157 -5.10 10.63 -11.72
C THR A 157 -6.51 11.06 -12.13
N ALA A 158 -7.48 10.18 -11.89
CA ALA A 158 -8.92 10.43 -12.05
C ALA A 158 -9.52 11.21 -10.87
N PHE A 159 -9.02 10.94 -9.67
CA PHE A 159 -9.50 11.46 -8.39
C PHE A 159 -8.38 11.38 -7.34
N ASN A 160 -8.35 12.31 -6.39
CA ASN A 160 -7.57 12.17 -5.17
C ASN A 160 -8.25 12.96 -4.05
N ALA A 161 -8.25 12.43 -2.84
CA ALA A 161 -8.79 13.10 -1.66
C ALA A 161 -8.02 12.74 -0.40
N MET A 162 -7.95 13.69 0.54
CA MET A 162 -7.49 13.44 1.90
C MET A 162 -8.58 12.73 2.68
N LEU A 163 -8.22 11.73 3.47
CA LEU A 163 -9.11 11.16 4.46
C LEU A 163 -9.23 12.14 5.63
N GLU A 164 -10.28 12.95 5.63
CA GLU A 164 -10.51 13.97 6.65
C GLU A 164 -11.21 13.40 7.89
N ASP A 165 -10.90 13.94 9.07
CA ASP A 165 -11.65 13.65 10.29
C ASP A 165 -13.05 14.30 10.20
N SER A 166 -14.10 13.50 10.25
CA SER A 166 -15.50 13.95 10.23
C SER A 166 -15.83 14.88 11.39
N ALA A 167 -15.13 14.74 12.53
CA ALA A 167 -15.28 15.65 13.65
C ALA A 167 -14.58 17.00 13.43
N ASN A 168 -13.57 17.06 12.55
CA ASN A 168 -12.75 18.24 12.28
C ASN A 168 -12.47 18.42 10.76
N PRO A 169 -13.49 18.70 9.93
CA PRO A 169 -13.32 18.80 8.48
C PRO A 169 -12.18 19.74 8.05
N GLY A 170 -11.49 19.39 6.97
CA GLY A 170 -10.27 20.05 6.49
C GLY A 170 -8.98 19.62 7.20
N ASN A 171 -9.06 18.77 8.24
CA ASN A 171 -7.90 18.18 8.89
C ASN A 171 -7.87 16.66 8.62
N PRO A 172 -6.68 16.04 8.48
CA PRO A 172 -6.59 14.61 8.25
C PRO A 172 -7.13 13.82 9.45
N LEU A 173 -7.71 12.65 9.20
CA LEU A 173 -7.95 11.64 10.23
C LEU A 173 -6.61 11.13 10.72
N ILE A 174 -6.24 11.54 11.94
CA ILE A 174 -5.01 11.11 12.61
C ILE A 174 -5.27 9.77 13.29
N MET A 175 -4.48 8.77 12.92
CA MET A 175 -4.43 7.46 13.59
C MET A 175 -3.01 7.23 14.11
N HIS A 176 -2.87 6.35 15.08
CA HIS A 176 -1.62 6.05 15.76
C HIS A 176 -1.27 4.57 15.71
N ALA A 177 0.03 4.31 15.84
CA ALA A 177 0.57 2.97 15.96
C ALA A 177 -0.15 2.13 17.03
N GLY A 178 -0.52 0.90 16.67
CA GLY A 178 -1.17 -0.04 17.57
C GLY A 178 -2.67 0.19 17.75
N GLU A 179 -3.25 1.24 17.16
CA GLU A 179 -4.69 1.42 17.12
C GLU A 179 -5.34 0.43 16.16
N THR A 180 -6.58 0.06 16.48
CA THR A 180 -7.41 -0.81 15.63
C THR A 180 -8.31 0.07 14.79
N ILE A 181 -8.24 -0.09 13.48
CA ILE A 181 -9.09 0.64 12.54
C ILE A 181 -9.95 -0.32 11.73
N THR A 182 -11.10 0.16 11.28
CA THR A 182 -11.87 -0.49 10.22
C THR A 182 -11.81 0.33 8.94
N ILE A 183 -11.69 -0.35 7.80
CA ILE A 183 -11.73 0.27 6.48
C ILE A 183 -12.88 -0.38 5.72
N HIS A 184 -13.96 0.37 5.52
CA HIS A 184 -15.20 -0.09 4.93
C HIS A 184 -15.38 0.50 3.54
N TYR A 185 -15.30 -0.38 2.54
CA TYR A 185 -15.61 -0.08 1.14
C TYR A 185 -17.06 -0.49 0.88
N TYR A 186 -17.92 0.42 0.42
CA TYR A 186 -19.32 0.11 0.11
C TYR A 186 -19.94 0.99 -0.97
N VAL A 187 -20.95 0.45 -1.65
CA VAL A 187 -21.81 1.22 -2.58
C VAL A 187 -23.12 1.63 -1.90
N THR A 188 -23.69 2.75 -2.33
CA THR A 188 -25.03 3.18 -1.90
C THR A 188 -26.05 3.06 -3.02
N PRO A 189 -27.37 3.06 -2.72
CA PRO A 189 -28.41 3.12 -3.74
C PRO A 189 -28.34 4.37 -4.64
N ALA A 190 -27.63 5.43 -4.22
CA ALA A 190 -27.46 6.65 -5.00
C ALA A 190 -26.53 6.46 -6.21
N ASN A 191 -25.67 5.44 -6.19
CA ASN A 191 -24.63 5.21 -7.20
C ASN A 191 -23.77 6.47 -7.46
N ASP A 192 -23.38 7.13 -6.37
CA ASP A 192 -22.66 8.41 -6.35
C ASP A 192 -21.14 8.26 -6.21
N GLY A 193 -20.64 7.02 -6.24
CA GLY A 193 -19.24 6.66 -6.14
C GLY A 193 -19.07 5.45 -5.22
N PHE A 194 -17.87 4.88 -5.18
CA PHE A 194 -17.50 3.95 -4.12
C PHE A 194 -17.24 4.75 -2.84
N HIS A 195 -17.84 4.36 -1.73
CA HIS A 195 -17.63 5.01 -0.43
C HIS A 195 -16.55 4.25 0.32
N ILE A 196 -15.63 4.99 0.93
CA ILE A 196 -14.52 4.47 1.73
C ILE A 196 -14.61 5.14 3.09
N THR A 197 -15.05 4.41 4.11
CA THR A 197 -15.12 4.90 5.47
C THR A 197 -14.03 4.25 6.31
N VAL A 198 -13.19 5.06 6.94
CA VAL A 198 -12.22 4.61 7.92
C VAL A 198 -12.67 5.05 9.30
N THR A 199 -12.69 4.12 10.25
CA THR A 199 -13.00 4.40 11.65
C THR A 199 -11.85 3.91 12.51
N ASP A 200 -11.31 4.78 13.34
CA ASP A 200 -10.44 4.37 14.42
C ASP A 200 -11.30 3.92 15.62
N LEU A 201 -11.23 2.64 15.94
CA LEU A 201 -12.02 2.04 17.02
C LEU A 201 -11.49 2.43 18.41
N ASN A 202 -10.26 2.92 18.51
CA ASN A 202 -9.68 3.35 19.76
C ASN A 202 -10.19 4.73 20.17
N THR A 203 -10.23 5.69 19.25
CA THR A 203 -10.70 7.06 19.52
C THR A 203 -12.18 7.28 19.19
N GLY A 204 -12.75 6.47 18.30
CA GLY A 204 -14.09 6.66 17.74
C GLY A 204 -14.16 7.72 16.64
N HIS A 205 -13.04 8.31 16.24
CA HIS A 205 -12.97 9.23 15.11
C HIS A 205 -13.09 8.46 13.79
N SER A 206 -13.58 9.13 12.75
CA SER A 206 -13.79 8.50 11.43
C SER A 206 -13.74 9.52 10.30
N GLY A 207 -13.47 9.05 9.09
CA GLY A 207 -13.50 9.82 7.86
C GLY A 207 -14.13 9.03 6.73
N THR A 208 -14.80 9.71 5.81
CA THR A 208 -15.39 9.09 4.62
C THR A 208 -14.96 9.81 3.35
N ILE A 209 -14.48 9.04 2.38
CA ILE A 209 -14.21 9.49 1.02
C ILE A 209 -15.29 8.91 0.10
N ILE A 210 -15.82 9.72 -0.81
CA ILE A 210 -16.72 9.28 -1.88
C ILE A 210 -15.98 9.48 -3.20
N LEU A 211 -15.77 8.40 -3.94
CA LEU A 211 -15.07 8.45 -5.23
C LEU A 211 -15.97 9.04 -6.31
N ASN A 212 -16.15 10.36 -6.28
CA ASN A 212 -16.92 11.11 -7.24
C ASN A 212 -16.07 12.22 -7.82
N SER A 213 -15.45 11.94 -8.97
CA SER A 213 -14.59 12.89 -9.65
C SER A 213 -15.43 13.97 -10.34
N SER A 214 -15.04 15.23 -10.19
CA SER A 214 -15.68 16.33 -10.94
C SER A 214 -15.50 16.20 -12.45
N SER A 215 -14.42 15.55 -12.91
CA SER A 215 -14.18 15.31 -14.34
C SER A 215 -14.76 13.97 -14.79
N GLU A 216 -14.57 12.90 -14.03
CA GLU A 216 -14.94 11.53 -14.45
C GLU A 216 -16.35 11.10 -14.03
N GLY A 217 -16.94 11.77 -13.04
CA GLY A 217 -18.18 11.36 -12.38
C GLY A 217 -17.96 10.30 -11.30
N PRO A 218 -19.03 9.61 -10.87
CA PRO A 218 -18.97 8.51 -9.92
C PRO A 218 -18.08 7.36 -10.41
N LEU A 219 -17.12 6.96 -9.59
CA LEU A 219 -16.23 5.82 -9.81
C LEU A 219 -16.73 4.66 -8.94
N MET A 220 -17.34 3.65 -9.56
CA MET A 220 -18.00 2.52 -8.89
C MET A 220 -17.09 1.29 -8.90
N PRO A 221 -17.24 0.28 -8.02
CA PRO A 221 -16.50 -0.97 -8.15
C PRO A 221 -16.80 -1.64 -9.50
N VAL A 222 -15.77 -2.11 -10.20
CA VAL A 222 -15.90 -2.75 -11.53
C VAL A 222 -16.63 -4.10 -11.43
N PHE A 223 -16.36 -4.84 -10.36
CA PHE A 223 -16.78 -6.21 -10.20
C PHE A 223 -17.77 -6.38 -9.04
N ASP A 224 -18.61 -7.41 -9.13
CA ASP A 224 -19.58 -7.74 -8.08
C ASP A 224 -19.00 -8.69 -7.02
N THR A 225 -18.13 -9.62 -7.43
CA THR A 225 -17.61 -10.68 -6.57
C THR A 225 -16.10 -10.57 -6.36
N GLN A 226 -15.65 -10.91 -5.15
CA GLN A 226 -14.25 -10.84 -4.73
C GLN A 226 -13.46 -12.10 -5.16
N GLN A 227 -13.38 -12.35 -6.47
CA GLN A 227 -12.78 -13.57 -7.03
C GLN A 227 -11.51 -13.28 -7.81
N THR A 228 -10.53 -14.19 -7.70
CA THR A 228 -9.33 -14.18 -8.55
C THR A 228 -9.76 -14.22 -10.03
N GLY A 229 -9.23 -13.34 -10.86
CA GLY A 229 -9.70 -13.17 -12.25
C GLY A 229 -10.51 -11.91 -12.47
N ASN A 230 -11.12 -11.37 -11.42
CA ASN A 230 -11.77 -10.07 -11.46
C ASN A 230 -10.73 -8.96 -11.20
N ALA A 231 -9.66 -9.00 -11.98
CA ALA A 231 -8.47 -8.18 -11.85
C ALA A 231 -8.57 -6.89 -12.65
N LEU A 232 -7.73 -5.92 -12.30
CA LEU A 232 -7.52 -4.72 -13.11
C LEU A 232 -7.03 -5.11 -14.52
N ALA A 233 -7.75 -4.67 -15.55
CA ALA A 233 -7.52 -5.07 -16.93
C ALA A 233 -6.14 -4.65 -17.49
N TRP A 234 -5.58 -3.57 -16.97
CA TRP A 234 -4.28 -3.03 -17.35
C TRP A 234 -3.18 -3.25 -16.29
N GLY A 235 -3.49 -4.01 -15.23
CA GLY A 235 -2.53 -4.43 -14.21
C GLY A 235 -1.67 -5.63 -14.65
N THR A 236 -0.70 -5.95 -13.82
CA THR A 236 0.31 -7.03 -14.00
C THR A 236 -0.09 -8.34 -13.30
N VAL A 237 -1.08 -8.31 -12.42
CA VAL A 237 -1.49 -9.45 -11.60
C VAL A 237 -2.88 -9.96 -12.00
N ASN A 238 -3.14 -11.24 -11.68
CA ASN A 238 -4.44 -11.87 -11.80
C ASN A 238 -5.00 -12.12 -10.39
N ASP A 239 -5.46 -11.05 -9.77
CA ASP A 239 -5.83 -10.86 -8.37
C ASP A 239 -7.36 -10.78 -8.17
N THR A 240 -7.77 -10.36 -6.98
CA THR A 240 -9.18 -10.05 -6.66
C THR A 240 -9.45 -8.54 -6.80
N PRO A 241 -10.71 -8.08 -6.89
CA PRO A 241 -11.04 -6.67 -7.10
C PRO A 241 -10.59 -5.69 -6.01
N ASN A 242 -10.25 -6.17 -4.81
CA ASN A 242 -9.92 -5.36 -3.64
C ASN A 242 -8.84 -6.06 -2.79
N SER A 243 -7.69 -5.44 -2.64
CA SER A 243 -6.52 -6.03 -2.01
C SER A 243 -6.03 -5.19 -0.83
N PHE A 244 -5.28 -5.82 0.07
CA PHE A 244 -4.30 -5.12 0.90
C PHE A 244 -2.94 -5.25 0.24
N VAL A 245 -2.19 -4.15 0.15
CA VAL A 245 -0.90 -4.10 -0.53
C VAL A 245 0.11 -3.28 0.26
N TRP A 246 1.38 -3.66 0.16
CA TRP A 246 2.49 -2.92 0.74
C TRP A 246 3.47 -2.47 -0.35
N GLU A 247 3.73 -1.18 -0.48
CA GLU A 247 4.67 -0.67 -1.47
C GLU A 247 6.11 -0.85 -0.98
N ILE A 248 6.93 -1.58 -1.75
CA ILE A 248 8.35 -1.85 -1.44
C ILE A 248 9.27 -1.42 -2.59
N GLY A 249 10.59 -1.40 -2.34
CA GLY A 249 11.59 -1.01 -3.34
C GLY A 249 11.87 0.50 -3.41
N HIS A 250 11.54 1.19 -2.33
CA HIS A 250 11.84 2.60 -2.12
C HIS A 250 12.64 2.77 -0.83
N ALA A 251 13.62 3.67 -0.87
CA ALA A 251 14.24 4.16 0.36
C ALA A 251 13.25 5.06 1.11
N SER A 252 13.27 5.04 2.44
CA SER A 252 12.37 5.88 3.25
C SER A 252 12.34 7.34 2.78
N ILE A 253 11.15 7.92 2.64
CA ILE A 253 10.97 9.32 2.26
C ILE A 253 11.64 10.30 3.24
N PHE A 254 11.87 9.88 4.49
CA PHE A 254 12.44 10.70 5.56
C PHE A 254 13.96 10.57 5.73
N THR A 255 14.60 9.56 5.16
CA THR A 255 16.06 9.38 5.25
C THR A 255 16.75 9.17 3.90
N GLY A 256 16.07 8.54 2.95
CA GLY A 256 16.54 8.28 1.59
C GLY A 256 15.84 9.11 0.50
N GLY A 257 14.84 9.93 0.88
CA GLY A 257 14.15 10.82 -0.04
C GLY A 257 13.42 10.10 -1.16
N ASP A 258 12.89 8.91 -0.88
CA ASP A 258 12.09 8.11 -1.82
C ASP A 258 12.87 7.59 -3.04
N ALA A 259 14.20 7.46 -2.92
CA ALA A 259 14.99 6.92 -4.01
C ALA A 259 14.59 5.45 -4.27
N PHE A 260 14.26 5.14 -5.53
CA PHE A 260 14.14 3.77 -6.00
C PHE A 260 15.38 2.96 -5.60
N CYS A 261 15.12 1.74 -5.16
CA CYS A 261 16.16 0.81 -4.77
C CYS A 261 15.73 -0.63 -5.04
N VAL A 262 16.73 -1.49 -5.19
CA VAL A 262 16.54 -2.90 -5.55
C VAL A 262 17.14 -3.79 -4.47
N PRO A 263 16.84 -5.10 -4.45
CA PRO A 263 17.45 -6.03 -3.50
C PRO A 263 18.98 -5.95 -3.54
N GLY A 264 19.61 -6.11 -2.38
CA GLY A 264 21.05 -6.04 -2.17
C GLY A 264 21.58 -4.64 -1.88
N GLN A 265 20.78 -3.59 -2.09
CA GLN A 265 21.19 -2.22 -1.78
C GLN A 265 20.87 -1.85 -0.33
N THR A 266 21.85 -1.31 0.40
CA THR A 266 21.74 -1.04 1.85
C THR A 266 20.83 0.13 2.21
N ASN A 267 20.37 0.91 1.22
CA ASN A 267 19.33 1.92 1.39
C ASN A 267 17.91 1.36 1.20
N CYS A 268 17.77 0.07 0.87
CA CYS A 268 16.49 -0.59 0.57
C CYS A 268 16.03 -1.48 1.71
N ASN A 269 15.63 -0.86 2.83
CA ASN A 269 15.24 -1.59 4.03
C ASN A 269 14.03 -2.51 3.82
N SER A 270 13.21 -2.28 2.79
CA SER A 270 12.14 -3.19 2.39
C SER A 270 12.64 -4.59 2.01
N TYR A 271 13.91 -4.74 1.62
CA TYR A 271 14.53 -6.03 1.34
C TYR A 271 15.42 -6.52 2.49
N ASP A 272 15.47 -5.82 3.62
CA ASP A 272 16.27 -6.19 4.80
C ASP A 272 15.41 -6.84 5.89
N PRO A 273 15.66 -8.12 6.23
CA PRO A 273 14.82 -8.82 7.21
C PRO A 273 14.91 -8.21 8.62
N ALA A 274 16.05 -7.59 8.98
CA ALA A 274 16.22 -6.97 10.29
C ALA A 274 15.35 -5.71 10.45
N SER A 275 15.17 -4.95 9.36
CA SER A 275 14.28 -3.79 9.34
C SER A 275 12.82 -4.19 9.59
N TRP A 276 12.32 -5.24 8.93
CA TRP A 276 10.98 -5.80 9.17
C TRP A 276 10.79 -6.35 10.59
N ALA A 277 11.81 -7.03 11.12
CA ALA A 277 11.79 -7.55 12.50
C ALA A 277 11.93 -6.43 13.56
N GLY A 278 12.29 -5.21 13.14
CA GLY A 278 12.54 -4.08 14.03
C GLY A 278 11.28 -3.36 14.51
N PHE A 279 10.09 -3.73 14.04
CA PHE A 279 8.81 -3.15 14.45
C PHE A 279 7.74 -4.23 14.59
N SER A 280 6.60 -3.89 15.20
CA SER A 280 5.44 -4.78 15.28
C SER A 280 4.59 -4.65 14.00
N PRO A 281 4.27 -5.76 13.31
CA PRO A 281 3.66 -5.70 11.99
C PRO A 281 2.24 -5.16 12.03
N ILE A 282 1.74 -4.78 10.85
CA ILE A 282 0.30 -4.65 10.64
C ILE A 282 -0.36 -5.99 10.98
N GLN A 283 -1.52 -5.96 11.63
CA GLN A 283 -2.27 -7.17 11.95
C GLN A 283 -3.64 -7.10 11.28
N ILE A 284 -3.81 -7.82 10.18
CA ILE A 284 -5.09 -7.93 9.50
C ILE A 284 -5.91 -8.99 10.24
N LYS A 285 -6.85 -8.52 11.06
CA LYS A 285 -7.64 -9.33 11.98
C LYS A 285 -8.71 -10.13 11.25
N SER A 286 -9.41 -9.46 10.33
CA SER A 286 -10.55 -10.02 9.63
C SER A 286 -10.92 -9.19 8.41
N VAL A 287 -11.60 -9.87 7.48
CA VAL A 287 -12.40 -9.23 6.43
C VAL A 287 -13.83 -9.75 6.56
N THR A 288 -14.79 -8.84 6.48
CA THR A 288 -16.23 -9.15 6.52
C THR A 288 -16.88 -8.56 5.28
N PHE A 289 -17.62 -9.37 4.52
CA PHE A 289 -18.39 -8.93 3.37
C PHE A 289 -19.76 -8.38 3.80
N GLY A 290 -20.45 -7.64 2.92
CA GLY A 290 -21.75 -7.01 3.22
C GLY A 290 -22.86 -7.99 3.63
N ASP A 291 -22.74 -9.27 3.27
CA ASP A 291 -23.66 -10.33 3.72
C ASP A 291 -23.33 -10.88 5.13
N GLY A 292 -22.30 -10.34 5.78
CA GLY A 292 -21.79 -10.75 7.08
C GLY A 292 -20.86 -11.97 7.05
N SER A 293 -20.55 -12.52 5.87
CA SER A 293 -19.62 -13.64 5.73
C SER A 293 -18.16 -13.18 5.78
N SER A 294 -17.25 -14.14 6.01
CA SER A 294 -15.80 -13.92 6.00
C SER A 294 -15.13 -14.76 4.90
N PRO A 295 -13.97 -14.35 4.38
CA PRO A 295 -13.27 -15.12 3.36
C PRO A 295 -12.87 -16.49 3.91
N LYS A 296 -13.06 -17.52 3.07
CA LYS A 296 -12.62 -18.89 3.40
C LYS A 296 -11.16 -19.14 3.01
N ASN A 297 -10.64 -18.32 2.12
CA ASN A 297 -9.26 -18.38 1.65
C ASN A 297 -8.76 -16.96 1.44
N PHE A 298 -7.45 -16.80 1.58
CA PHE A 298 -6.73 -15.64 1.08
C PHE A 298 -5.83 -16.08 -0.07
N ALA A 299 -5.57 -15.19 -1.02
CA ALA A 299 -4.54 -15.37 -2.03
C ALA A 299 -3.44 -14.33 -1.85
N ALA A 300 -2.26 -14.61 -2.39
CA ALA A 300 -1.18 -13.64 -2.48
C ALA A 300 -0.59 -13.60 -3.88
N VAL A 301 -0.18 -12.41 -4.32
CA VAL A 301 0.48 -12.16 -5.60
C VAL A 301 1.47 -11.02 -5.46
N SER A 302 2.41 -10.92 -6.39
CA SER A 302 3.32 -9.78 -6.55
C SER A 302 3.40 -9.48 -8.04
N ASP A 303 3.44 -8.21 -8.36
CA ASP A 303 3.57 -7.63 -9.70
C ASP A 303 4.99 -7.66 -10.28
N LEU A 304 6.01 -7.95 -9.46
CA LEU A 304 7.41 -8.20 -9.88
C LEU A 304 7.84 -9.67 -9.75
N GLY A 305 6.97 -10.53 -9.25
CA GLY A 305 7.21 -11.97 -9.18
C GLY A 305 8.06 -12.43 -8.00
N GLY A 306 8.06 -11.66 -6.90
CA GLY A 306 8.61 -12.09 -5.62
C GLY A 306 10.11 -12.43 -5.66
N LYS A 307 10.47 -13.69 -5.36
CA LYS A 307 11.89 -14.11 -5.32
C LYS A 307 12.63 -13.95 -6.65
N ALA A 308 11.91 -13.85 -7.77
CA ALA A 308 12.52 -13.56 -9.06
C ALA A 308 13.26 -12.21 -9.03
N GLU A 309 12.69 -11.20 -8.39
CA GLU A 309 13.27 -9.86 -8.22
C GLU A 309 14.60 -9.92 -7.46
N VAL A 310 14.62 -10.61 -6.31
CA VAL A 310 15.84 -10.77 -5.50
C VAL A 310 16.94 -11.49 -6.26
N ALA A 311 16.60 -12.48 -7.10
CA ALA A 311 17.57 -13.24 -7.88
C ALA A 311 18.26 -12.42 -8.98
N GLN A 312 17.74 -11.24 -9.34
CA GLN A 312 18.35 -10.37 -10.35
C GLN A 312 19.62 -9.69 -9.83
N THR A 313 19.68 -9.38 -8.53
CA THR A 313 20.74 -8.54 -7.94
C THR A 313 21.50 -9.22 -6.80
N CYS A 314 20.86 -10.13 -6.07
CA CYS A 314 21.47 -10.87 -4.97
C CYS A 314 21.99 -12.24 -5.42
N ALA A 315 23.22 -12.57 -5.02
CA ALA A 315 23.80 -13.89 -5.30
C ALA A 315 23.07 -15.04 -4.55
N THR A 316 22.52 -14.74 -3.37
CA THR A 316 21.81 -15.71 -2.52
C THR A 316 20.65 -15.03 -1.80
N TYR A 317 19.48 -15.69 -1.77
CA TYR A 317 18.32 -15.25 -1.00
C TYR A 317 18.52 -15.47 0.51
N GLY A 318 18.03 -14.55 1.35
CA GLY A 318 18.01 -14.68 2.81
C GLY A 318 19.10 -13.91 3.55
N GLY A 319 19.98 -13.21 2.84
CA GLY A 319 20.96 -12.29 3.42
C GLY A 319 20.36 -10.93 3.79
N SER A 320 21.14 -10.08 4.47
CA SER A 320 20.75 -8.68 4.68
C SER A 320 20.53 -7.99 3.34
N PHE A 321 19.44 -7.21 3.25
CA PHE A 321 18.95 -6.59 2.02
C PHE A 321 18.60 -7.57 0.88
N CYS A 322 18.59 -8.89 1.09
CA CYS A 322 18.38 -9.91 0.05
C CYS A 322 17.22 -10.85 0.37
N ILE A 323 16.10 -10.31 0.86
CA ILE A 323 14.82 -11.02 0.93
C ILE A 323 13.79 -10.34 0.04
N TYR A 324 12.71 -11.06 -0.27
CA TYR A 324 11.45 -10.46 -0.72
C TYR A 324 10.47 -10.68 0.43
N PRO A 325 9.86 -9.66 1.04
CA PRO A 325 9.01 -9.85 2.22
C PRO A 325 7.77 -10.69 1.90
N TRP A 326 7.16 -11.30 2.91
CA TRP A 326 6.05 -12.24 2.70
C TRP A 326 4.93 -12.07 3.71
N PHE A 327 3.72 -12.43 3.28
CA PHE A 327 2.58 -12.65 4.18
C PHE A 327 2.79 -13.84 5.10
N THR A 328 2.43 -13.67 6.37
CA THR A 328 2.38 -14.74 7.38
C THR A 328 1.03 -14.72 8.08
N LEU A 329 0.63 -15.85 8.66
CA LEU A 329 -0.55 -15.93 9.53
C LEU A 329 -0.10 -16.22 10.96
N GLY A 330 -0.30 -15.26 11.84
CA GLY A 330 -0.01 -15.36 13.27
C GLY A 330 -1.23 -15.71 14.12
N THR A 331 -1.05 -15.70 15.43
CA THR A 331 -2.17 -15.76 16.40
C THR A 331 -3.05 -14.53 16.35
N SER A 332 -2.47 -13.42 15.90
CA SER A 332 -3.07 -12.09 15.90
C SER A 332 -3.66 -11.69 14.56
N GLY A 333 -3.63 -12.53 13.52
CA GLY A 333 -4.10 -12.19 12.17
C GLY A 333 -3.02 -12.39 11.11
N PHE A 334 -3.26 -11.90 9.89
CA PHE A 334 -2.23 -11.84 8.86
C PHE A 334 -1.26 -10.68 9.10
N HIS A 335 0.01 -10.91 8.79
CA HIS A 335 1.09 -9.91 8.80
C HIS A 335 1.75 -9.86 7.42
N TYR A 336 2.55 -8.83 7.19
CA TYR A 336 3.44 -8.73 6.03
C TYR A 336 4.85 -8.33 6.47
N GLY A 337 5.88 -8.96 5.89
CA GLY A 337 7.28 -8.69 6.18
C GLY A 337 8.11 -9.96 6.28
N VAL A 338 8.24 -10.47 7.51
CA VAL A 338 8.99 -11.70 7.84
C VAL A 338 8.19 -12.56 8.82
N ASP A 339 8.81 -13.62 9.34
CA ASP A 339 8.25 -14.34 10.48
C ASP A 339 8.34 -13.49 11.77
N TYR A 340 7.19 -13.19 12.34
CA TYR A 340 7.03 -12.52 13.63
C TYR A 340 6.88 -13.51 14.78
N PRO A 341 7.08 -13.09 16.05
CA PRO A 341 7.06 -13.99 17.21
C PRO A 341 5.80 -14.86 17.37
N ASP A 342 4.65 -14.43 16.86
CA ASP A 342 3.39 -15.18 16.93
C ASP A 342 3.00 -15.89 15.62
N THR A 343 3.91 -15.95 14.64
CA THR A 343 3.72 -16.64 13.35
C THR A 343 3.38 -18.11 13.56
N ARG A 344 2.31 -18.56 12.90
CA ARG A 344 1.90 -19.98 12.85
C ARG A 344 2.10 -20.60 11.48
N LYS A 345 1.97 -19.79 10.41
CA LYS A 345 2.21 -20.20 9.03
C LYS A 345 2.94 -19.08 8.30
N ASP A 346 4.00 -19.45 7.58
CA ASP A 346 4.77 -18.56 6.71
C ASP A 346 4.43 -18.74 5.23
N PHE A 347 3.55 -19.70 4.91
CA PHE A 347 3.12 -20.07 3.55
C PHE A 347 4.27 -20.39 2.59
N GLY A 348 5.40 -20.87 3.10
CA GLY A 348 6.59 -21.09 2.28
C GLY A 348 7.34 -19.79 1.93
N GLN A 349 7.10 -18.74 2.70
CA GLN A 349 7.75 -17.43 2.63
C GLN A 349 7.51 -16.78 1.27
N ALA A 350 8.52 -16.14 0.69
CA ALA A 350 8.41 -15.53 -0.63
C ALA A 350 8.12 -16.52 -1.79
N ASN A 351 8.11 -17.84 -1.55
CA ASN A 351 7.68 -18.80 -2.57
C ASN A 351 6.15 -18.81 -2.79
N GLN A 352 5.38 -18.06 -1.99
CA GLN A 352 3.95 -17.86 -2.25
C GLN A 352 3.69 -17.02 -3.50
N PHE A 353 4.66 -16.22 -3.95
CA PHE A 353 4.54 -15.39 -5.15
C PHE A 353 4.98 -16.16 -6.39
N ALA A 354 4.20 -16.08 -7.47
CA ALA A 354 4.57 -16.63 -8.76
C ALA A 354 5.81 -15.89 -9.30
N THR A 355 6.80 -16.60 -9.83
CA THR A 355 8.05 -16.00 -10.35
C THR A 355 8.02 -15.70 -11.84
N THR A 356 6.93 -16.08 -12.51
CA THR A 356 6.73 -15.88 -13.95
C THR A 356 5.26 -15.62 -14.23
N GLU A 357 4.98 -14.80 -15.24
CA GLU A 357 3.64 -14.60 -15.76
C GLU A 357 3.11 -15.89 -16.41
N GLN A 358 2.03 -16.44 -15.86
CA GLN A 358 1.39 -17.67 -16.34
C GLN A 358 -0.13 -17.54 -16.41
N CYS A 359 -0.67 -16.42 -15.94
CA CYS A 359 -2.09 -16.13 -15.97
C CYS A 359 -2.46 -15.28 -17.17
N GLY A 360 -3.73 -15.37 -17.55
CA GLY A 360 -4.29 -14.59 -18.65
C GLY A 360 -4.64 -13.18 -18.22
N GLY A 361 -4.86 -12.34 -19.22
CA GLY A 361 -5.47 -11.02 -19.07
C GLY A 361 -5.91 -10.49 -20.43
N PRO A 362 -6.42 -9.26 -20.49
CA PRO A 362 -6.84 -8.62 -21.75
C PRO A 362 -5.74 -8.56 -22.82
N SER A 363 -4.47 -8.59 -22.42
CA SER A 363 -3.32 -8.60 -23.33
C SER A 363 -2.92 -9.99 -23.85
N GLY A 364 -3.58 -11.06 -23.41
CA GLY A 364 -3.34 -12.43 -23.86
C GLY A 364 -3.05 -13.42 -22.72
N ALA A 365 -2.78 -14.67 -23.11
CA ALA A 365 -2.37 -15.73 -22.19
C ALA A 365 -0.94 -15.51 -21.69
N ASN A 366 -0.67 -15.86 -20.43
CA ASN A 366 0.64 -15.73 -19.78
C ASN A 366 1.17 -14.30 -19.81
N THR A 367 0.32 -13.35 -19.42
CA THR A 367 0.67 -11.92 -19.39
C THR A 367 0.46 -11.28 -18.02
N THR A 368 0.13 -12.08 -17.00
CA THR A 368 -0.02 -11.65 -15.61
C THR A 368 0.53 -12.70 -14.64
N PHE A 369 0.98 -12.25 -13.47
CA PHE A 369 1.32 -13.13 -12.35
C PHE A 369 0.05 -13.72 -11.75
N CYS A 370 0.08 -15.02 -11.45
CA CYS A 370 -1.06 -15.70 -10.84
C CYS A 370 -1.08 -15.52 -9.33
N SER A 371 -2.23 -15.18 -8.75
CA SER A 371 -2.40 -15.30 -7.30
C SER A 371 -2.34 -16.74 -6.82
N THR A 372 -1.66 -16.94 -5.69
CA THR A 372 -1.53 -18.22 -5.02
C THR A 372 -2.45 -18.26 -3.81
N ILE A 373 -3.36 -19.23 -3.75
CA ILE A 373 -4.18 -19.46 -2.55
C ILE A 373 -3.28 -19.92 -1.38
N LEU A 374 -3.31 -19.15 -0.28
CA LEU A 374 -2.59 -19.44 0.95
C LEU A 374 -3.31 -20.54 1.75
N LYS A 375 -2.62 -21.66 2.00
CA LYS A 375 -3.23 -22.89 2.56
C LYS A 375 -2.82 -23.23 3.99
#